data_AF-A0A2H9L3Y9-F1
#
_entry.id   AF-A0A2H9L3Y9-F1
#
_cell.length_a   1.000
_cell.length_b   1.000
_cell.length_c   1.000
_cell.angle_alpha   90.00
_cell.angle_beta   90.00
_cell.angle_gamma   90.00
#
_symmetry.space_group_name_H-M   'P 1'
#
loop_
_entity.id
_entity.type
_entity.pdbx_description
1 polymer ?
#
loop_
_entity_poly.entity_id
_entity_poly.type
_entity_poly.pdbx_seq_one_letter_code
_entity_poly.pdbx_strand_id
1 'polypeptide(L)'
;GTVKKIISGQSRGRARKLKAKKTAGRRRGPGTRKGAKTARTKPKAEWIKKVRAQRKYIREMKDKSEIDFILYKELYSKVRGGFFRSKNHIKLYVDKVKK
;
A
#
# COMPACT_ATOMS: atom_id res chain seq x y z
N GLY A 1 3.43 -32.73 -41.75
CA GLY A 1 2.88 -31.85 -40.70
C GLY A 1 3.55 -30.50 -40.79
N THR A 2 2.79 -29.41 -40.83
CA THR A 2 3.33 -28.06 -41.09
C THR A 2 3.88 -27.44 -39.82
N VAL A 3 5.20 -27.15 -39.79
CA VAL A 3 5.85 -26.47 -38.67
C VAL A 3 5.45 -25.00 -38.66
N LYS A 4 4.80 -24.56 -37.57
CA LYS A 4 4.32 -23.18 -37.41
C LYS A 4 5.51 -22.24 -37.17
N LYS A 5 5.67 -21.21 -38.03
CA LYS A 5 6.72 -20.20 -37.92
C LYS A 5 6.62 -19.44 -36.58
N ILE A 6 7.73 -19.33 -35.87
CA ILE A 6 7.81 -18.54 -34.63
C ILE A 6 7.64 -17.06 -34.99
N ILE A 7 6.62 -16.42 -34.40
CA ILE A 7 6.35 -14.99 -34.61
C ILE A 7 7.42 -14.19 -33.85
N SER A 8 8.13 -13.31 -34.56
CA SER A 8 9.10 -12.41 -33.94
C SER A 8 8.38 -11.40 -33.04
N GLY A 9 8.68 -11.45 -31.74
CA GLY A 9 8.12 -10.56 -30.72
C GLY A 9 9.16 -9.61 -30.15
N GLN A 10 8.72 -8.43 -29.68
CA GLN A 10 9.62 -7.48 -29.03
C GLN A 10 10.09 -8.00 -27.67
N SER A 11 11.42 -7.98 -27.46
CA SER A 11 12.00 -8.47 -26.20
C SER A 11 11.68 -7.55 -25.01
N ARG A 12 11.39 -8.15 -23.86
CA ARG A 12 11.08 -7.42 -22.61
C ARG A 12 12.30 -7.14 -21.73
N GLY A 13 13.50 -7.55 -22.15
CA GLY A 13 14.72 -7.49 -21.33
C GLY A 13 15.02 -6.10 -20.77
N ARG A 14 15.04 -5.08 -21.64
CA ARG A 14 15.26 -3.67 -21.25
C ARG A 14 14.18 -3.16 -20.29
N ALA A 15 12.92 -3.47 -20.56
CA ALA A 15 11.80 -3.07 -19.72
C ALA A 15 11.86 -3.70 -18.32
N ARG A 16 12.23 -4.98 -18.21
CA ARG A 16 12.42 -5.67 -16.93
C ARG A 16 13.58 -5.05 -16.12
N LYS A 17 14.74 -4.80 -16.76
CA LYS A 17 15.88 -4.12 -16.13
C LYS A 17 15.49 -2.73 -15.59
N LEU A 18 14.70 -1.97 -16.35
CA LEU A 18 14.18 -0.67 -15.91
C LEU A 18 13.19 -0.81 -14.73
N LYS A 19 12.28 -1.78 -14.77
CA LYS A 19 11.33 -2.05 -13.69
C LYS A 19 12.06 -2.38 -12.39
N ALA A 20 13.08 -3.24 -12.42
CA ALA A 20 13.89 -3.57 -11.24
C ALA A 20 14.55 -2.32 -10.62
N LYS A 21 15.18 -1.47 -11.44
CA LYS A 21 15.75 -0.19 -10.98
C LYS A 21 14.69 0.71 -10.33
N LYS A 22 13.50 0.81 -10.94
CA LYS A 22 12.39 1.61 -10.41
C LYS A 22 11.81 1.03 -9.11
N THR A 23 11.74 -0.29 -8.95
CA THR A 23 11.26 -0.94 -7.72
C THR A 23 12.20 -0.66 -6.55
N ALA A 24 13.51 -0.70 -6.78
CA ALA A 24 14.53 -0.29 -5.81
C ALA A 24 14.59 1.22 -5.51
N GLY A 25 13.64 2.02 -6.02
CA GLY A 25 13.56 3.47 -5.78
C GLY A 25 14.41 4.35 -6.71
N ARG A 26 15.27 3.79 -7.55
CA ARG A 26 16.11 4.55 -8.51
C ARG A 26 15.27 5.08 -9.69
N ARG A 27 15.78 6.10 -10.40
CA ARG A 27 15.11 6.75 -11.54
C ARG A 27 13.70 7.29 -11.24
N ARG A 28 13.51 7.85 -10.03
CA ARG A 28 12.26 8.49 -9.56
C ARG A 28 12.46 9.95 -9.08
N GLY A 29 13.61 10.56 -9.38
CA GLY A 29 13.94 11.94 -9.00
C GLY A 29 13.12 12.98 -9.77
N PRO A 30 13.11 14.26 -9.32
CA PRO A 30 12.28 15.32 -9.90
C PRO A 30 12.39 15.45 -11.42
N GLY A 31 13.60 15.51 -11.98
CA GLY A 31 13.81 15.66 -13.44
C GLY A 31 13.32 14.48 -14.29
N THR A 32 13.09 13.31 -13.70
CA THR A 32 12.52 12.15 -14.42
C THR A 32 10.99 12.09 -14.34
N ARG A 33 10.36 12.90 -13.49
CA ARG A 33 8.91 12.92 -13.31
C ARG A 33 8.30 13.79 -14.39
N LYS A 34 7.27 13.26 -15.05
CA LYS A 34 6.43 14.00 -16.00
C LYS A 34 5.00 14.04 -15.48
N GLY A 35 4.30 15.14 -15.76
CA GLY A 35 2.91 15.35 -15.34
C GLY A 35 2.71 15.69 -13.85
N ALA A 36 1.49 16.12 -13.51
CA ALA A 36 1.11 16.56 -12.17
C ALA A 36 1.22 15.44 -11.11
N LYS A 37 1.45 15.82 -9.84
CA LYS A 37 1.52 14.87 -8.71
C LYS A 37 0.25 14.04 -8.57
N THR A 38 -0.90 14.70 -8.65
CA THR A 38 -2.24 14.10 -8.52
C THR A 38 -2.59 13.11 -9.64
N ALA A 39 -1.99 13.28 -10.83
CA ALA A 39 -2.14 12.36 -11.95
C ALA A 39 -1.33 11.08 -11.73
N ARG A 40 -0.10 11.20 -11.20
CA ARG A 40 0.78 10.05 -10.91
C ARG A 40 0.27 9.24 -9.71
N THR A 41 -0.25 9.91 -8.69
CA THR A 41 -0.93 9.26 -7.56
C THR A 41 -2.19 10.03 -7.16
N LYS A 42 -3.35 9.37 -7.34
CA LYS A 42 -4.64 9.98 -7.03
C LYS A 42 -4.86 10.03 -5.50
N PRO A 43 -5.11 11.21 -4.90
CA PRO A 43 -5.24 11.35 -3.44
C PRO A 43 -6.32 10.45 -2.83
N LYS A 44 -7.48 10.34 -3.49
CA LYS A 44 -8.59 9.46 -3.04
C LYS A 44 -8.17 7.99 -3.01
N ALA A 45 -7.41 7.52 -4.01
CA ALA A 45 -6.95 6.14 -4.06
C ALA A 45 -5.92 5.85 -2.96
N GLU A 46 -5.03 6.80 -2.67
CA GLU A 46 -4.09 6.70 -1.55
C GLU A 46 -4.81 6.64 -0.20
N TRP A 47 -5.82 7.50 0.01
CA TRP A 47 -6.63 7.49 1.22
C TRP A 47 -7.37 6.16 1.42
N ILE A 48 -8.02 5.64 0.36
CA ILE A 48 -8.70 4.33 0.39
C ILE A 48 -7.70 3.23 0.77
N LYS A 49 -6.51 3.22 0.15
CA LYS A 49 -5.47 2.21 0.44
C LYS A 49 -5.01 2.28 1.90
N LYS A 50 -4.82 3.49 2.43
CA LYS A 50 -4.42 3.72 3.83
C LYS A 50 -5.47 3.22 4.82
N VAL A 51 -6.72 3.65 4.66
CA VAL A 51 -7.83 3.25 5.54
C VAL A 51 -8.06 1.74 5.50
N ARG A 52 -8.03 1.12 4.31
CA ARG A 52 -8.17 -0.34 4.17
C ARG A 52 -7.05 -1.09 4.87
N ALA A 53 -5.80 -0.63 4.72
CA ALA A 53 -4.66 -1.25 5.39
C ALA A 53 -4.74 -1.16 6.91
N GLN A 54 -5.22 -0.03 7.45
CA GLN A 54 -5.43 0.18 8.88
C GLN A 54 -6.58 -0.69 9.43
N ARG A 55 -7.73 -0.72 8.75
CA ARG A 55 -8.87 -1.56 9.15
C ARG A 55 -8.53 -3.05 9.10
N LYS A 56 -7.79 -3.49 8.07
CA LYS A 56 -7.31 -4.87 7.99
C LYS A 56 -6.44 -5.21 9.19
N TYR A 57 -5.52 -4.33 9.56
CA TYR A 57 -4.63 -4.53 10.68
C TYR A 57 -5.36 -4.65 12.02
N ILE A 58 -6.33 -3.77 12.30
CA ILE A 58 -7.13 -3.82 13.53
C ILE A 58 -7.99 -5.10 13.58
N ARG A 59 -8.51 -5.55 12.42
CA ARG A 59 -9.23 -6.83 12.34
C ARG A 59 -8.30 -8.02 12.66
N GLU A 60 -7.12 -8.05 12.06
CA GLU A 60 -6.11 -9.08 12.34
C GLU A 60 -5.72 -9.12 13.83
N MET A 61 -5.64 -7.96 14.51
CA MET A 61 -5.38 -7.89 15.95
C MET A 61 -6.55 -8.45 16.78
N LYS A 62 -7.80 -8.18 16.37
CA LYS A 62 -9.00 -8.73 17.01
C LYS A 62 -9.08 -10.24 16.85
N ASP A 63 -8.82 -10.75 15.64
CA ASP A 63 -8.88 -12.18 15.34
C ASP A 63 -7.82 -12.99 16.11
N LYS A 64 -6.70 -12.34 16.47
CA LYS A 64 -5.67 -12.88 17.37
C LYS A 64 -5.97 -12.68 18.86
N SER A 65 -7.12 -12.11 19.20
CA SER A 65 -7.50 -11.73 20.57
C SER A 65 -6.51 -10.79 21.25
N GLU A 66 -5.72 -10.02 20.49
CA GLU A 66 -4.83 -9.00 21.05
C GLU A 66 -5.62 -7.79 21.56
N ILE A 67 -6.83 -7.56 21.06
CA ILE A 67 -7.70 -6.45 21.46
C ILE A 67 -9.11 -6.95 21.70
N ASP A 68 -9.79 -6.35 22.68
CA ASP A 68 -11.20 -6.60 22.92
C ASP A 68 -12.11 -5.93 21.87
N PHE A 69 -13.35 -6.41 21.77
CA PHE A 69 -14.38 -5.89 20.88
C PHE A 69 -14.66 -4.38 21.09
N ILE A 70 -14.67 -3.91 22.33
CA ILE A 70 -14.93 -2.50 22.64
C ILE A 70 -13.82 -1.63 22.04
N LEU A 71 -12.57 -2.00 22.33
CA LEU A 71 -11.38 -1.31 21.80
C LEU A 71 -11.32 -1.38 20.26
N TYR A 72 -11.68 -2.52 19.66
CA TYR A 72 -11.81 -2.65 18.20
C TYR A 72 -12.77 -1.61 17.61
N LYS A 73 -13.96 -1.44 18.20
CA LYS A 73 -15.00 -0.49 17.71
C LYS A 73 -14.51 0.96 17.80
N GLU A 74 -13.81 1.30 18.88
CA GLU A 74 -13.22 2.63 19.07
C GLU A 74 -12.12 2.90 18.02
N LEU A 75 -11.17 1.98 17.87
CA LEU A 75 -10.10 2.08 16.89
C LEU A 75 -10.64 2.19 15.46
N TYR A 76 -11.69 1.42 15.13
CA TYR A 76 -12.33 1.45 13.81
C TYR A 76 -12.95 2.83 13.52
N SER A 77 -13.60 3.43 14.52
CA SER A 77 -14.18 4.78 14.42
C SER A 77 -13.10 5.86 14.28
N LYS A 78 -12.00 5.74 15.04
CA LYS A 78 -10.83 6.63 14.92
C LYS A 78 -10.15 6.52 13.56
N VAL A 79 -10.08 5.33 12.96
CA VAL A 79 -9.61 5.14 11.58
C VAL A 79 -10.53 5.83 10.57
N ARG A 80 -11.86 5.75 10.74
CA ARG A 80 -12.81 6.48 9.88
C ARG A 80 -12.55 7.98 9.93
N GLY A 81 -12.24 8.54 11.10
CA GLY A 81 -11.87 9.94 11.30
C GLY A 81 -10.46 10.33 10.84
N GLY A 82 -9.63 9.37 10.40
CA GLY A 82 -8.28 9.66 9.92
C GLY A 82 -7.25 9.96 11.00
N PHE A 83 -7.54 9.65 12.27
CA PHE A 83 -6.65 9.90 13.42
C PHE A 83 -5.27 9.23 13.26
N PHE A 84 -5.23 8.05 12.62
CA PHE A 84 -4.00 7.28 12.48
C PHE A 84 -3.17 7.62 11.23
N ARG A 85 -1.87 7.84 11.41
CA ARG A 85 -0.92 8.14 10.33
C ARG A 85 -0.43 6.89 9.60
N SER A 86 -0.29 5.77 10.31
CA SER A 86 0.23 4.49 9.79
C SER A 86 -0.28 3.32 10.62
N LYS A 87 0.06 2.08 10.24
CA LYS A 87 -0.19 0.89 11.07
C LYS A 87 0.57 0.96 12.39
N ASN A 88 1.82 1.44 12.35
CA ASN A 88 2.65 1.57 13.56
C ASN A 88 2.04 2.55 14.57
N HIS A 89 1.39 3.63 14.09
CA HIS A 89 0.70 4.56 14.98
C HIS A 89 -0.46 3.90 15.75
N ILE A 90 -1.16 2.96 15.12
CA ILE A 90 -2.22 2.18 15.78
C ILE A 90 -1.60 1.30 16.87
N LYS A 91 -0.51 0.58 16.56
CA LYS A 91 0.17 -0.27 17.52
C LYS A 91 0.61 0.51 18.77
N LEU A 92 1.33 1.61 18.57
CA LEU A 92 1.76 2.50 19.67
C LEU A 92 0.59 3.04 20.50
N TYR A 93 -0.55 3.31 19.86
CA TYR A 93 -1.74 3.76 20.58
C TYR A 93 -2.33 2.63 21.43
N VAL A 94 -2.45 1.42 20.89
CA VAL A 94 -2.94 0.25 21.64
C VAL A 94 -2.03 -0.07 22.82
N ASP A 95 -0.70 -0.05 22.62
CA ASP A 95 0.27 -0.32 23.69
C ASP A 95 0.18 0.72 24.83
N LYS A 96 -0.18 1.96 24.51
CA LYS A 96 -0.43 3.01 25.51
C LYS A 96 -1.75 2.84 26.26
N VAL A 97 -2.80 2.35 25.61
CA VAL A 97 -4.14 2.16 26.21
C VAL A 97 -4.20 0.89 27.06
N LYS A 98 -3.38 -0.12 26.74
CA LYS A 98 -3.25 -1.35 27.52
C LYS A 98 -2.41 -1.20 28.79
N LYS A 99 -1.58 -0.16 28.85
CA LYS A 99 -0.84 0.23 30.05
C LYS A 99 -1.80 0.92 31.01
#